data_AF-A0A9E0HBA6-F1
#
_entry.id   AF-A0A9E0HBA6-F1
#
_cell.length_a   1.000
_cell.length_b   1.000
_cell.length_c   1.000
_cell.angle_alpha   90.00
_cell.angle_beta   90.00
_cell.angle_gamma   90.00
#
_symmetry.space_group_name_H-M   'P 1'
#
loop_
_entity.id
_entity.type
_entity.pdbx_description
1 polymer ?
#
loop_
_entity_poly.entity_id
_entity_poly.type
_entity_poly.pdbx_seq_one_letter_code
_entity_poly.pdbx_strand_id
1 'polypeptide(L)'
;MYLGVVTGTVVASRKAAGLEGQKLLLVQPLDDTGRSTGDVQVAVDTVAAGVGDQVYLVGSREAALALTPWFVPVDAAIVGIVDEVHTPERSAAAPAPVDAATPDTAAPEPVDDDPTEATDTRPRKRPQATAKPERAR
;
A
#
# COMPACT_ATOMS: atom_id res chain seq x y z
N MET A 1 11.64 -7.50 -2.04
CA MET A 1 11.85 -7.13 -3.46
C MET A 1 11.47 -8.33 -4.32
N TYR A 2 10.95 -8.10 -5.53
CA TYR A 2 10.43 -9.17 -6.40
C TYR A 2 10.37 -8.73 -7.87
N LEU A 3 10.14 -9.69 -8.79
CA LEU A 3 10.02 -9.45 -10.23
C LEU A 3 8.57 -9.16 -10.61
N GLY A 4 8.38 -8.37 -11.66
CA GLY A 4 7.08 -8.14 -12.28
C GLY A 4 7.18 -7.78 -13.75
N VAL A 5 6.05 -7.76 -14.43
CA VAL A 5 5.91 -7.18 -15.78
C VAL A 5 4.85 -6.08 -15.76
N VAL A 6 5.15 -4.96 -16.39
CA VAL A 6 4.20 -3.85 -16.51
C VAL A 6 3.11 -4.21 -17.52
N THR A 7 1.86 -4.24 -17.09
CA THR A 7 0.71 -4.60 -17.92
C THR A 7 -0.14 -3.41 -18.33
N GLY A 8 0.03 -2.25 -17.70
CA GLY A 8 -0.77 -1.07 -18.00
C GLY A 8 -0.44 0.15 -17.14
N THR A 9 -1.30 1.17 -17.19
CA THR A 9 -1.15 2.43 -16.46
C THR A 9 -2.41 2.75 -15.68
N VAL A 10 -2.24 3.34 -14.49
CA VAL A 10 -3.34 3.83 -13.66
C VAL A 10 -3.35 5.35 -13.68
N VAL A 11 -4.53 5.95 -13.83
CA VAL A 11 -4.73 7.40 -13.74
C VAL A 11 -5.67 7.70 -12.58
N ALA A 12 -5.21 8.56 -11.67
CA ALA A 12 -5.99 9.02 -10.52
C ALA A 12 -5.99 10.56 -10.45
N SER A 13 -7.17 11.16 -10.52
CA SER A 13 -7.37 12.61 -10.42
C SER A 13 -7.38 13.11 -8.97
N ARG A 14 -7.71 12.23 -8.01
CA ARG A 14 -7.58 12.47 -6.57
C ARG A 14 -6.61 11.46 -5.99
N LYS A 15 -5.60 11.94 -5.26
CA LYS A 15 -4.53 11.13 -4.68
C LYS A 15 -3.99 11.80 -3.42
N ALA A 16 -3.30 11.02 -2.60
CA ALA A 16 -2.65 11.52 -1.40
C ALA A 16 -1.48 12.44 -1.77
N ALA A 17 -1.17 13.37 -0.87
CA ALA A 17 -0.02 14.26 -1.03
C ALA A 17 1.28 13.48 -1.20
N GLY A 18 2.11 13.90 -2.15
CA GLY A 18 3.35 13.24 -2.55
C GLY A 18 3.22 12.29 -3.74
N LEU A 19 1.99 11.92 -4.13
CA LEU A 19 1.74 11.13 -5.35
C LEU A 19 1.47 12.02 -6.58
N GLU A 20 1.41 13.35 -6.41
CA GLU A 20 1.33 14.29 -7.51
C GLU A 20 2.54 14.15 -8.44
N GLY A 21 2.31 14.14 -9.76
CA GLY A 21 3.37 13.92 -10.75
C GLY A 21 3.93 12.49 -10.82
N GLN A 22 3.65 11.61 -9.85
CA GLN A 22 4.10 10.22 -9.88
C GLN A 22 3.33 9.41 -10.91
N LYS A 23 4.05 8.58 -11.66
CA LYS A 23 3.50 7.67 -12.66
C LYS A 23 3.15 6.34 -11.99
N LEU A 24 1.92 5.90 -12.17
CA LEU A 24 1.37 4.69 -11.56
C LEU A 24 1.19 3.62 -12.63
N LEU A 25 1.78 2.46 -12.42
CA LEU A 25 1.77 1.34 -13.37
C LEU A 25 1.07 0.13 -12.77
N LEU A 26 0.30 -0.57 -13.60
CA LEU A 26 -0.19 -1.92 -13.26
C LEU A 26 0.95 -2.89 -13.51
N VAL A 27 1.26 -3.70 -12.51
CA VAL A 27 2.35 -4.67 -12.57
C VAL A 27 1.83 -6.03 -12.14
N GLN A 28 2.03 -7.04 -12.98
CA GLN A 28 1.79 -8.44 -12.64
C GLN A 28 3.08 -9.01 -12.05
N PRO A 29 3.10 -9.46 -10.78
CA PRO A 29 4.27 -10.12 -10.22
C PRO A 29 4.60 -11.42 -10.97
N LEU A 30 5.88 -11.75 -11.04
CA LEU A 30 6.41 -12.93 -11.72
C LEU A 30 7.22 -13.83 -10.77
N ASP A 31 7.20 -15.13 -11.02
CA ASP A 31 8.13 -16.09 -10.42
C ASP A 31 9.50 -16.09 -11.14
N ASP A 32 10.43 -16.93 -10.66
CA ASP A 32 11.76 -17.09 -11.24
C ASP A 32 11.76 -17.73 -12.64
N THR A 33 10.64 -18.31 -13.06
CA THR A 33 10.41 -18.85 -14.40
C THR A 33 9.71 -17.88 -15.35
N GLY A 34 9.42 -16.65 -14.87
CA GLY A 34 8.70 -15.63 -15.64
C GLY A 34 7.19 -15.87 -15.74
N ARG A 35 6.61 -16.79 -14.96
CA ARG A 35 5.17 -17.01 -14.90
C ARG A 35 4.54 -16.06 -13.90
N SER A 36 3.34 -15.58 -14.23
CA SER A 36 2.56 -14.71 -13.36
C SER A 36 2.27 -15.38 -12.02
N THR A 37 2.42 -14.62 -10.94
CA THR A 37 2.12 -15.04 -9.58
C THR A 37 1.37 -13.94 -8.84
N GLY A 38 0.45 -14.34 -7.97
CA GLY A 38 -0.37 -13.41 -7.18
C GLY A 38 -1.21 -12.44 -8.01
N ASP A 39 -1.78 -11.46 -7.32
CA ASP A 39 -2.63 -10.44 -7.92
C ASP A 39 -1.82 -9.31 -8.55
N VAL A 40 -2.42 -8.67 -9.55
CA VAL A 40 -1.89 -7.43 -10.15
C VAL A 40 -1.85 -6.32 -9.10
N GLN A 41 -0.74 -5.59 -9.06
CA GLN A 41 -0.52 -4.51 -8.10
C GLN A 41 -0.31 -3.18 -8.82
N VAL A 42 -0.55 -2.08 -8.12
CA VAL A 42 -0.20 -0.73 -8.58
C VAL A 42 1.13 -0.35 -7.97
N ALA A 43 2.11 -0.04 -8.81
CA ALA A 43 3.43 0.42 -8.36
C ALA A 43 3.72 1.82 -8.87
N VAL A 44 4.46 2.60 -8.08
CA VAL A 44 5.05 3.85 -8.56
C VAL A 44 6.25 3.53 -9.43
N ASP A 45 6.34 4.19 -10.57
CA ASP A 45 7.50 4.14 -11.47
C ASP A 45 8.53 5.22 -11.10
N THR A 46 9.75 4.79 -10.74
CA THR A 46 10.88 5.70 -10.49
C THR A 46 11.96 5.63 -11.57
N VAL A 47 11.80 4.76 -12.57
CA VAL A 47 12.84 4.42 -13.57
C VAL A 47 12.38 4.57 -15.02
N ALA A 48 11.17 5.10 -15.23
CA ALA A 48 10.55 5.31 -16.54
C ALA A 48 10.20 4.02 -17.32
N ALA A 49 9.75 2.97 -16.63
CA ALA A 49 9.33 1.71 -17.24
C ALA A 49 8.07 1.84 -18.12
N GLY A 50 8.00 1.11 -19.24
CA GLY A 50 6.86 1.03 -20.16
C GLY A 50 6.04 -0.25 -20.00
N VAL A 51 4.88 -0.29 -20.66
CA VAL A 51 4.09 -1.54 -20.76
C VAL A 51 4.89 -2.58 -21.53
N GLY A 52 4.96 -3.79 -20.98
CA GLY A 52 5.76 -4.90 -21.51
C GLY A 52 7.14 -5.02 -20.87
N ASP A 53 7.62 -4.01 -20.15
CA ASP A 53 8.92 -4.09 -19.48
C ASP A 53 8.86 -5.05 -18.29
N GLN A 54 9.89 -5.89 -18.19
CA GLN A 54 10.15 -6.66 -16.99
C GLN A 54 10.90 -5.76 -15.98
N VAL A 55 10.42 -5.75 -14.74
CA VAL A 55 10.81 -4.76 -13.73
C VAL A 55 11.14 -5.42 -12.40
N TYR A 56 11.97 -4.73 -11.62
CA TYR A 56 12.32 -5.10 -10.26
C TYR A 56 11.69 -4.13 -9.27
N LEU A 57 10.91 -4.68 -8.33
CA LEU A 57 10.12 -3.92 -7.39
C LEU A 57 10.64 -4.08 -5.96
N VAL A 58 10.49 -3.02 -5.18
CA VAL A 58 10.55 -3.07 -3.72
C VAL A 58 9.13 -2.85 -3.18
N GLY A 59 8.79 -3.59 -2.12
CA GLY A 59 7.49 -3.53 -1.48
C GLY A 59 7.55 -2.92 -0.09
N SER A 60 6.38 -2.83 0.56
CA SER A 60 6.24 -2.45 1.97
C SER A 60 6.87 -1.09 2.28
N ARG A 61 7.45 -0.93 3.48
CA ARG A 61 7.99 0.35 3.96
C ARG A 61 9.12 0.88 3.08
N GLU A 62 9.90 -0.01 2.49
CA GLU A 62 11.05 0.33 1.66
C GLU A 62 10.62 1.02 0.35
N ALA A 63 9.41 0.75 -0.16
CA ALA A 63 8.88 1.44 -1.33
C ALA A 63 8.72 2.94 -1.12
N ALA A 64 8.32 3.36 0.07
CA ALA A 64 8.20 4.78 0.42
C ALA A 64 9.56 5.52 0.47
N LEU A 65 10.68 4.80 0.49
CA LEU A 65 12.03 5.36 0.44
C LEU A 65 12.51 5.62 -1.00
N ALA A 66 11.82 5.07 -2.00
CA ALA A 66 12.16 5.26 -3.42
C ALA A 66 11.72 6.64 -3.96
N LEU A 67 10.86 7.36 -3.24
CA LEU A 67 10.32 8.66 -3.65
C LEU A 67 11.04 9.83 -2.96
N THR A 68 10.93 11.03 -3.53
CA THR A 68 11.32 12.28 -2.84
C THR A 68 10.12 13.22 -2.82
N PRO A 69 9.66 13.67 -1.63
CA PRO A 69 10.17 13.35 -0.29
C PRO A 69 9.96 11.88 0.10
N TRP A 70 10.69 11.38 1.10
CA TRP A 70 10.45 10.06 1.69
C TRP A 70 9.11 10.01 2.44
N PHE A 71 8.58 8.80 2.62
CA PHE A 71 7.33 8.51 3.36
C PHE A 71 6.03 8.96 2.67
N VAL A 72 6.03 9.07 1.34
CA VAL A 72 4.79 9.06 0.54
C VAL A 72 4.09 7.69 0.73
N PRO A 73 2.75 7.63 0.82
CA PRO A 73 2.02 6.38 1.08
C PRO A 73 2.07 5.44 -0.14
N VAL A 74 3.20 4.76 -0.29
CA VAL A 74 3.51 3.81 -1.37
C VAL A 74 4.08 2.56 -0.74
N ASP A 75 3.51 1.42 -1.12
CA ASP A 75 3.87 0.07 -0.69
C ASP A 75 4.43 -0.79 -1.83
N ALA A 76 4.49 -0.26 -3.06
CA ALA A 76 5.16 -0.87 -4.20
C ALA A 76 5.82 0.20 -5.08
N ALA A 77 7.12 0.06 -5.33
CA ALA A 77 7.88 0.96 -6.20
C ALA A 77 8.78 0.17 -7.14
N ILE A 78 8.77 0.52 -8.42
CA ILE A 78 9.69 0.01 -9.42
C ILE A 78 11.02 0.74 -9.25
N VAL A 79 12.07 -0.02 -8.98
CA VAL A 79 13.43 0.50 -8.72
C VAL A 79 14.45 0.10 -9.80
N GLY A 80 14.04 -0.71 -10.77
CA GLY A 80 14.87 -1.10 -11.90
C GLY A 80 14.09 -1.77 -13.02
N ILE A 81 14.64 -1.70 -14.24
CA ILE A 81 14.24 -2.49 -15.41
C ILE A 81 15.17 -3.70 -15.47
N VAL A 82 14.62 -4.87 -15.80
CA VAL A 82 15.35 -6.14 -15.81
C VAL A 82 15.73 -6.48 -17.25
N ASP A 83 17.03 -6.59 -17.51
CA ASP A 83 17.55 -7.01 -18.81
C ASP A 83 17.47 -8.53 -18.99
N GLU A 84 17.90 -9.30 -17.99
CA GLU A 84 17.94 -10.77 -18.06
C GLU A 84 17.83 -11.40 -16.65
N VAL A 85 17.24 -12.59 -16.58
CA VAL A 85 17.18 -13.42 -15.36
C VAL A 85 17.86 -14.75 -15.65
N HIS A 86 18.93 -15.04 -14.92
CA HIS A 86 19.65 -16.30 -15.04
C HIS A 86 19.31 -17.25 -13.89
N THR A 87 18.68 -18.37 -14.19
CA THR A 87 18.44 -19.45 -13.23
C THR A 87 19.23 -20.71 -13.63
N PRO A 88 20.01 -21.32 -12.72
CA PRO A 88 20.59 -22.63 -13.00
C PRO A 88 19.46 -23.65 -13.22
N GLU A 89 19.60 -24.54 -14.21
CA GLU A 89 18.58 -25.53 -14.54
C GLU A 89 18.11 -26.29 -13.29
N ARG A 90 16.86 -26.04 -12.89
CA ARG A 90 16.21 -26.80 -11.82
C ARG A 90 15.55 -28.01 -12.48
N SER A 91 16.01 -29.22 -12.13
CA SER A 91 15.33 -30.47 -12.49
C SER A 91 13.84 -30.34 -12.19
N ALA A 92 13.01 -30.52 -13.22
CA ALA A 92 11.62 -30.10 -13.25
C ALA A 92 10.78 -30.67 -12.10
N ALA A 93 10.39 -29.80 -11.17
CA ALA A 93 9.17 -29.95 -10.41
C ALA A 93 8.27 -28.77 -10.81
N ALA A 94 7.27 -29.05 -11.65
CA ALA A 94 6.34 -28.06 -12.15
C ALA A 94 5.60 -27.38 -10.97
N PRO A 95 5.59 -26.04 -10.86
CA PRO A 95 4.73 -25.40 -9.88
C PRO A 95 3.29 -25.47 -10.35
N ALA A 96 2.41 -25.89 -9.44
CA ALA A 96 0.97 -26.03 -9.63
C ALA A 96 0.33 -24.73 -10.18
N PRO A 97 -0.76 -24.83 -10.97
CA PRO A 97 -1.44 -23.65 -11.51
C PRO A 97 -1.97 -22.80 -10.36
N VAL A 98 -1.59 -21.51 -10.36
CA VAL A 98 -2.15 -20.49 -9.48
C VAL A 98 -3.47 -20.00 -10.07
N ASP A 99 -4.49 -20.86 -10.07
CA ASP A 99 -5.83 -20.48 -10.48
C ASP A 99 -6.56 -19.74 -9.34
N ALA A 100 -7.05 -18.55 -9.70
CA ALA A 100 -8.23 -17.85 -9.20
C ALA A 100 -8.26 -17.38 -7.72
N ALA A 101 -8.10 -16.06 -7.57
CA ALA A 101 -8.81 -15.15 -6.65
C ALA A 101 -9.53 -15.80 -5.45
N THR A 102 -8.92 -15.69 -4.27
CA THR A 102 -9.68 -15.71 -3.01
C THR A 102 -10.25 -14.31 -2.82
N PRO A 103 -11.58 -14.09 -2.84
CA PRO A 103 -12.11 -12.83 -2.37
C PRO A 103 -11.84 -12.77 -0.86
N ASP A 104 -11.11 -11.74 -0.44
CA ASP A 104 -11.06 -11.34 0.97
C ASP A 104 -12.47 -10.89 1.38
N THR A 105 -13.29 -11.86 1.80
CA THR A 105 -14.50 -11.62 2.59
C THR A 105 -14.13 -11.94 4.03
N ALA A 106 -13.34 -11.06 4.64
CA ALA A 106 -13.40 -10.88 6.07
C ALA A 106 -14.81 -10.38 6.42
N ALA A 107 -15.67 -11.29 6.87
CA ALA A 107 -16.86 -10.92 7.63
C ALA A 107 -16.40 -10.09 8.85
N PRO A 108 -17.03 -8.95 9.18
CA PRO A 108 -16.72 -8.28 10.43
C PRO A 108 -17.07 -9.22 11.58
N GLU A 109 -16.10 -9.47 12.47
CA GLU A 109 -16.36 -10.22 13.70
C GLU A 109 -17.46 -9.51 14.51
N PRO A 110 -18.38 -10.26 15.15
CA PRO A 110 -19.43 -9.67 15.96
C PRO A 110 -18.78 -8.93 17.13
N VAL A 111 -19.02 -7.62 17.19
CA VAL A 111 -18.74 -6.81 18.37
C VAL A 111 -19.75 -7.24 19.43
N ASP A 112 -19.31 -8.00 20.42
CA ASP A 112 -20.08 -8.27 21.63
C ASP A 112 -20.35 -6.95 22.36
N ASP A 113 -21.60 -6.51 22.32
CA ASP A 113 -22.14 -5.44 23.18
C ASP A 113 -22.14 -5.98 24.62
N ASP A 114 -21.13 -5.62 25.42
CA ASP A 114 -21.10 -5.86 26.86
C ASP A 114 -22.00 -4.83 27.57
N PRO A 115 -23.13 -5.21 28.20
CA PRO A 115 -24.02 -4.25 28.80
C PRO A 115 -23.78 -4.21 30.31
N THR A 116 -22.73 -3.54 30.79
CA THR A 116 -22.69 -3.05 32.19
C THR A 116 -21.68 -1.91 32.36
N GLU A 117 -22.14 -0.66 32.26
CA GLU A 117 -21.57 0.40 33.10
C GLU A 117 -22.67 1.27 33.68
N ALA A 118 -22.70 1.29 35.01
CA ALA A 118 -23.72 1.91 35.83
C ALA A 118 -23.70 3.45 35.72
N THR A 119 -24.89 4.02 35.59
CA THR A 119 -25.15 5.45 35.70
C THR A 119 -24.74 5.99 37.07
N ASP A 120 -23.55 6.60 37.20
CA ASP A 120 -23.18 7.40 38.38
C ASP A 120 -23.81 8.79 38.27
N THR A 121 -25.04 8.93 38.78
CA THR A 121 -25.66 10.22 39.06
C THR A 121 -25.01 10.86 40.28
N ARG A 122 -23.88 11.56 40.08
CA ARG A 122 -23.36 12.53 41.04
C ARG A 122 -23.35 13.95 40.44
N PRO A 123 -23.91 14.95 41.14
CA PRO A 123 -23.99 16.32 40.62
C PRO A 123 -22.59 16.94 40.54
N ARG A 124 -22.18 17.33 39.33
CA ARG A 124 -20.93 18.09 39.11
C ARG A 124 -21.08 19.50 39.71
N LYS A 125 -20.24 19.83 40.70
CA LYS A 125 -20.05 21.19 41.22
C LYS A 125 -19.69 22.14 40.06
N ARG A 126 -20.46 23.23 39.91
CA ARG A 126 -20.15 24.34 38.99
C ARG A 126 -18.73 24.87 39.27
N PRO A 127 -17.83 24.97 38.27
CA PRO A 127 -16.62 25.75 38.43
C PRO A 127 -16.98 27.25 38.48
N GLN A 128 -16.44 27.95 39.48
CA GLN A 128 -16.58 29.40 39.65
C GLN A 128 -15.90 30.13 38.50
N ALA A 129 -16.60 31.12 37.94
CA ALA A 129 -16.06 32.04 36.96
C ALA A 129 -14.96 32.91 37.60
N THR A 130 -13.74 32.77 37.12
CA THR A 130 -12.68 33.76 37.36
C THR A 130 -12.89 34.92 36.40
N ALA A 131 -13.40 36.03 36.95
CA ALA A 131 -13.50 37.30 36.26
C ALA A 131 -12.09 37.83 35.95
N LYS A 132 -11.84 38.11 34.67
CA LYS A 132 -10.68 38.88 34.20
C LYS A 132 -11.01 40.37 34.38
N PRO A 133 -10.21 41.18 35.10
CA PRO A 133 -10.46 42.61 35.15
C PRO A 133 -9.98 43.27 33.85
N GLU A 134 -10.91 43.95 33.19
CA GLU A 134 -10.64 44.92 32.13
C GLU A 134 -10.55 46.33 32.75
N ARG A 135 -9.70 47.17 32.15
CA ARG A 135 -9.56 48.65 32.28
C ARG A 135 -8.55 49.12 33.35
N ALA A 136 -7.73 50.16 33.15
CA ALA A 136 -7.61 51.19 32.11
C ALA A 136 -6.22 51.87 32.16
N ARG A 137 -5.92 52.59 31.07
CA ARG A 137 -4.88 53.62 30.83
C ARG A 137 -3.56 53.15 30.23
#